data_AF-A0A530ZN51-F1
#
_entry.id   AF-A0A530ZN51-F1
#
_cell.length_a   1.000
_cell.length_b   1.000
_cell.length_c   1.000
_cell.angle_alpha   90.00
_cell.angle_beta   90.00
_cell.angle_gamma   90.00
#
_symmetry.space_group_name_H-M   'P 1'
#
loop_
_entity.id
_entity.type
_entity.pdbx_description
1 polymer ?
#
loop_
_entity_poly.entity_id
_entity_poly.type
_entity_poly.pdbx_seq_one_letter_code
_entity_poly.pdbx_strand_id
1 'polypeptide(L)'
;MSGAKSKPKSVSKSRDAEKSRQEKQSTVEAESEIVGAAPPPLDFVEPDPELTPEEAEQARKRYLLRRFWISARGYWGRGGDRRAWPYTIGLLVLIVINVGFQYGINVWNRAIFDALEQRNARTVYVLSAVFVPLVLGSGSLVVAQVFLRMTMQRRWRSWLTNAVIAWWLASGRYFQLNLVGGDHQNPEARITEDLRIATEAPVDFIAGVINAFLSASTFIVVLWTIGGALTLTIAGSTVTIPGFLVITAVLYAAITSTSMAVIGRHFVHLSEEKNQAEAEFRYTLTRVRENGESIALLGGEEEERSGIDKTFAYVLRQWALLTGQHMRTALVSQGASLFAPVVPVLLCAPKFLEGGMTLGQVMQAASAFAIVQGAFGWLVDNYPRLANWNACARRIASLMMSLDGLERAEQSNTLGRIKRGEAAGDAMLSLNNLSVSLDDGTAVVKETKVVIESGERVLVAGESGSGKSTLVRAVAGLWPWGGGSLHD
;
A
#
# COMPACT_ATOMS: atom_id res chain seq x y z
N MET A 1 -47.93 -10.36 68.47
CA MET A 1 -46.82 -11.33 68.65
C MET A 1 -46.36 -11.75 67.25
N SER A 2 -45.59 -10.96 66.51
CA SER A 2 -44.13 -10.82 66.51
C SER A 2 -43.35 -12.14 66.64
N GLY A 3 -42.61 -12.52 65.60
CA GLY A 3 -41.58 -13.57 65.66
C GLY A 3 -41.24 -14.23 64.33
N ALA A 4 -40.47 -13.57 63.45
CA ALA A 4 -39.70 -14.26 62.40
C ALA A 4 -38.31 -13.64 62.28
N LYS A 5 -37.29 -14.45 62.63
CA LYS A 5 -35.86 -14.12 62.70
C LYS A 5 -35.26 -13.89 61.31
N SER A 6 -34.49 -12.81 61.14
CA SER A 6 -33.58 -12.59 60.02
C SER A 6 -32.19 -13.19 60.33
N LYS A 7 -31.55 -13.81 59.32
CA LYS A 7 -30.11 -14.12 59.27
C LYS A 7 -29.52 -13.39 58.05
N PRO A 8 -28.31 -12.79 58.11
CA PRO A 8 -27.74 -12.07 56.98
C PRO A 8 -27.00 -13.02 56.01
N LYS A 9 -27.29 -12.89 54.72
CA LYS A 9 -26.46 -13.37 53.60
C LYS A 9 -25.65 -12.18 53.08
N SER A 10 -24.35 -12.07 53.40
CA SER A 10 -23.49 -11.02 52.79
C SER A 10 -21.99 -11.33 52.82
N VAL A 11 -21.54 -12.48 52.31
CA VAL A 11 -20.09 -12.74 52.11
C VAL A 11 -19.75 -13.36 50.73
N SER A 12 -20.71 -13.91 49.97
CA SER A 12 -20.36 -14.54 48.68
C SER A 12 -20.28 -13.57 47.48
N LYS A 13 -21.00 -12.45 47.50
CA LYS A 13 -21.04 -11.52 46.35
C LYS A 13 -19.75 -10.70 46.15
N SER A 14 -18.93 -10.49 47.17
CA SER A 14 -17.68 -9.73 47.03
C SER A 14 -16.59 -10.57 46.35
N ARG A 15 -16.48 -11.87 46.69
CA ARG A 15 -15.49 -12.77 46.08
C ARG A 15 -15.73 -13.00 44.59
N ASP A 16 -16.98 -13.10 44.15
CA ASP A 16 -17.31 -13.26 42.72
C ASP A 16 -17.08 -11.97 41.92
N ALA A 17 -17.28 -10.80 42.55
CA ALA A 17 -16.96 -9.51 41.93
C ALA A 17 -15.45 -9.29 41.81
N GLU A 18 -14.67 -9.76 42.77
CA GLU A 18 -13.20 -9.65 42.78
C GLU A 18 -12.55 -10.64 41.81
N LYS A 19 -13.09 -11.85 41.69
CA LYS A 19 -12.69 -12.81 40.64
C LYS A 19 -13.01 -12.32 39.24
N SER A 20 -14.18 -11.72 39.01
CA SER A 20 -14.52 -11.17 37.69
C SER A 20 -13.73 -9.91 37.35
N ARG A 21 -13.29 -9.13 38.36
CA ARG A 21 -12.31 -8.03 38.19
C ARG A 21 -10.93 -8.54 37.85
N GLN A 22 -10.43 -9.59 38.52
CA GLN A 22 -9.14 -10.20 38.22
C GLN A 22 -9.13 -10.91 36.86
N GLU A 23 -10.20 -11.59 36.47
CA GLU A 23 -10.34 -12.14 35.12
C GLU A 23 -10.36 -11.01 34.09
N LYS A 24 -11.14 -9.93 34.29
CA LYS A 24 -11.10 -8.75 33.40
C LYS A 24 -9.74 -8.09 33.34
N GLN A 25 -9.02 -7.95 34.46
CA GLN A 25 -7.66 -7.40 34.48
C GLN A 25 -6.66 -8.30 33.73
N SER A 26 -6.74 -9.62 33.93
CA SER A 26 -5.90 -10.58 33.20
C SER A 26 -6.25 -10.64 31.71
N THR A 27 -7.52 -10.40 31.34
CA THR A 27 -7.94 -10.35 29.93
C THR A 27 -7.49 -9.04 29.29
N VAL A 28 -7.45 -7.93 30.03
CA VAL A 28 -6.93 -6.63 29.57
C VAL A 28 -5.40 -6.62 29.49
N GLU A 29 -4.69 -7.32 30.38
CA GLU A 29 -3.25 -7.57 30.26
C GLU A 29 -2.92 -8.55 29.13
N ALA A 30 -3.76 -9.57 28.89
CA ALA A 30 -3.60 -10.47 27.75
C ALA A 30 -3.98 -9.81 26.41
N GLU A 31 -4.91 -8.84 26.40
CA GLU A 31 -5.24 -8.02 25.23
C GLU A 31 -4.18 -6.95 24.97
N SER A 32 -3.51 -6.42 26.00
CA SER A 32 -2.39 -5.49 25.83
C SER A 32 -1.13 -6.18 25.28
N GLU A 33 -0.94 -7.48 25.52
CA GLU A 33 0.11 -8.30 24.87
C GLU A 33 -0.14 -8.55 23.38
N ILE A 34 -1.36 -8.33 22.87
CA ILE A 34 -1.70 -8.49 21.43
C ILE A 34 -1.46 -7.18 20.65
N VAL A 35 -1.26 -6.06 21.35
CA VAL A 35 -0.94 -4.78 20.72
C VAL A 35 0.54 -4.79 20.36
N GLY A 36 0.83 -5.02 19.07
CA GLY A 36 2.19 -5.01 18.54
C GLY A 36 2.97 -3.78 19.02
N ALA A 37 4.14 -4.03 19.59
CA ALA A 37 5.05 -3.00 20.07
C ALA A 37 5.23 -1.90 19.00
N ALA A 38 5.26 -0.64 19.44
CA ALA A 38 5.50 0.50 18.57
C ALA A 38 6.74 0.23 17.69
N PRO A 39 6.66 0.48 16.37
CA PRO A 39 7.76 0.17 15.48
C PRO A 39 9.00 1.00 15.88
N PRO A 40 10.18 0.39 15.99
CA PRO A 40 11.35 1.04 16.59
C PRO A 40 11.68 2.35 15.84
N PRO A 41 11.92 3.46 16.57
CA PRO A 41 12.30 4.73 15.97
C PRO A 41 13.68 4.58 15.29
N LEU A 42 13.85 5.21 14.13
CA LEU A 42 15.15 5.39 13.50
C LEU A 42 15.77 6.70 13.97
N ASP A 43 17.09 6.71 14.19
CA ASP A 43 17.85 7.93 14.42
C ASP A 43 17.69 8.88 13.23
N PHE A 44 17.44 10.16 13.54
CA PHE A 44 17.34 11.21 12.55
C PHE A 44 18.73 11.36 11.91
N VAL A 45 18.89 10.92 10.66
CA VAL A 45 20.08 11.24 9.89
C VAL A 45 19.87 12.67 9.40
N GLU A 46 20.54 13.63 10.04
CA GLU A 46 20.65 14.98 9.49
C GLU A 46 21.19 14.86 8.05
N PRO A 47 20.51 15.47 7.06
CA PRO A 47 20.99 15.42 5.69
C PRO A 47 22.38 16.07 5.64
N ASP A 48 23.33 15.35 5.05
CA ASP A 48 24.70 15.80 4.84
C ASP A 48 24.67 17.20 4.17
N PRO A 49 25.26 18.24 4.79
CA PRO A 49 25.14 19.63 4.33
C PRO A 49 25.73 19.89 2.94
N GLU A 50 26.42 18.91 2.34
CA GLU A 50 27.00 18.99 0.99
C GLU A 50 26.08 18.49 -0.14
N LEU A 51 24.88 17.97 0.16
CA LEU A 51 23.97 17.43 -0.87
C LEU A 51 23.24 18.52 -1.66
N THR A 52 23.13 18.34 -2.98
CA THR A 52 22.26 19.20 -3.81
C THR A 52 20.79 19.02 -3.42
N PRO A 53 19.90 20.00 -3.68
CA PRO A 53 18.48 19.91 -3.32
C PRO A 53 17.77 18.67 -3.87
N GLU A 54 18.12 18.24 -5.09
CA GLU A 54 17.57 17.04 -5.71
C GLU A 54 18.08 15.75 -5.05
N GLU A 55 19.37 15.69 -4.71
CA GLU A 55 19.98 14.53 -4.03
C GLU A 55 19.46 14.38 -2.60
N ALA A 56 19.28 15.49 -1.88
CA ALA A 56 18.66 15.53 -0.56
C ALA A 56 17.21 15.03 -0.60
N GLU A 57 16.44 15.41 -1.62
CA GLU A 57 15.06 14.94 -1.80
C GLU A 57 15.03 13.43 -2.13
N GLN A 58 15.94 12.93 -2.96
CA GLN A 58 16.05 11.49 -3.24
C GLN A 58 16.50 10.68 -2.02
N ALA A 59 17.40 11.22 -1.20
CA ALA A 59 17.83 10.61 0.07
C ALA A 59 16.65 10.53 1.05
N ARG A 60 15.88 11.62 1.21
CA ARG A 60 14.64 11.65 2.00
C ARG A 60 13.63 10.61 1.51
N LYS A 61 13.40 10.51 0.20
CA LYS A 61 12.51 9.52 -0.41
C LYS A 61 12.95 8.08 -0.07
N ARG A 62 14.24 7.77 -0.17
CA ARG A 62 14.80 6.45 0.20
C ARG A 62 14.65 6.17 1.69
N TYR A 63 14.91 7.15 2.55
CA TYR A 63 14.76 7.04 3.99
C TYR A 63 13.31 6.73 4.40
N LEU A 64 12.33 7.45 3.85
CA LEU A 64 10.91 7.23 4.12
C LEU A 64 10.46 5.80 3.74
N LEU A 65 10.89 5.31 2.58
CA LEU A 65 10.61 3.92 2.18
C LEU A 65 11.25 2.91 3.13
N ARG A 66 12.48 3.16 3.58
CA ARG A 66 13.16 2.31 4.57
C ARG A 66 12.40 2.30 5.89
N ARG A 67 11.95 3.47 6.36
CA ARG A 67 11.16 3.62 7.59
C ARG A 67 9.85 2.83 7.51
N PHE A 68 9.13 2.93 6.39
CA PHE A 68 7.92 2.13 6.15
C PHE A 68 8.22 0.63 6.27
N TRP A 69 9.26 0.14 5.59
CA TRP A 69 9.61 -1.28 5.60
C TRP A 69 10.03 -1.80 6.97
N ILE A 70 10.69 -0.99 7.80
CA ILE A 70 11.04 -1.40 9.18
C ILE A 70 9.77 -1.70 9.98
N SER A 71 8.77 -0.82 9.90
CA SER A 71 7.47 -1.04 10.56
C SER A 71 6.72 -2.22 9.93
N ALA A 72 6.63 -2.23 8.60
CA ALA A 72 5.82 -3.18 7.88
C ALA A 72 6.38 -4.61 7.96
N ARG A 73 7.70 -4.77 8.06
CA ARG A 73 8.36 -6.08 8.27
C ARG A 73 8.05 -6.67 9.65
N GLY A 74 7.62 -5.85 10.61
CA GLY A 74 7.18 -6.32 11.94
C GLY A 74 6.09 -7.41 11.86
N TYR A 75 5.26 -7.39 10.80
CA TYR A 75 4.26 -8.42 10.52
C TYR A 75 4.82 -9.84 10.39
N TRP A 76 6.04 -10.00 9.86
CA TRP A 76 6.75 -11.29 9.76
C TRP A 76 7.74 -11.53 10.91
N GLY A 77 7.83 -10.59 11.85
CA GLY A 77 8.71 -10.67 13.02
C GLY A 77 8.14 -11.51 14.16
N ARG A 78 8.89 -11.61 15.26
CA ARG A 78 8.49 -12.40 16.45
C ARG A 78 7.22 -11.89 17.13
N GLY A 79 6.94 -10.58 17.06
CA GLY A 79 5.71 -9.94 17.56
C GLY A 79 4.61 -9.74 16.50
N GLY A 80 4.76 -10.36 15.32
CA GLY A 80 3.81 -10.25 14.21
C GLY A 80 2.72 -11.33 14.22
N ASP A 81 1.98 -11.44 13.11
CA ASP A 81 0.98 -12.51 12.95
C ASP A 81 1.68 -13.85 12.74
N ARG A 82 1.44 -14.83 13.64
CA ARG A 82 2.01 -16.18 13.57
C ARG A 82 1.70 -16.91 12.25
N ARG A 83 0.64 -16.52 11.55
CA ARG A 83 0.24 -17.11 10.26
C ARG A 83 0.85 -16.41 9.04
N ALA A 84 1.62 -15.33 9.22
CA ALA A 84 2.25 -14.58 8.13
C ALA A 84 3.14 -15.46 7.24
N TRP A 85 4.04 -16.25 7.85
CA TRP A 85 4.94 -17.16 7.13
C TRP A 85 4.22 -18.30 6.40
N PRO A 86 3.30 -19.05 7.05
CA PRO A 86 2.50 -20.06 6.36
C PRO A 86 1.76 -19.54 5.12
N TYR A 87 1.13 -18.36 5.19
CA TYR A 87 0.45 -17.79 4.03
C TYR A 87 1.42 -17.34 2.93
N THR A 88 2.57 -16.77 3.31
CA THR A 88 3.61 -16.34 2.35
C THR A 88 4.20 -17.55 1.63
N ILE A 89 4.63 -18.57 2.36
CA ILE A 89 5.19 -19.81 1.81
C ILE A 89 4.14 -20.55 0.98
N GLY A 90 2.91 -20.66 1.50
CA GLY A 90 1.80 -21.26 0.78
C GLY A 90 1.56 -20.58 -0.57
N LEU A 91 1.54 -19.24 -0.62
CA LEU A 91 1.36 -18.50 -1.87
C LEU A 91 2.48 -18.79 -2.87
N LEU A 92 3.74 -18.78 -2.41
CA LEU A 92 4.90 -19.09 -3.27
C LEU A 92 4.84 -20.51 -3.82
N VAL A 93 4.49 -21.50 -2.99
CA VAL A 93 4.32 -22.89 -3.42
C VAL A 93 3.22 -23.01 -4.47
N LEU A 94 2.07 -22.35 -4.28
CA LEU A 94 1.00 -22.38 -5.27
C LEU A 94 1.41 -21.71 -6.59
N ILE A 95 2.23 -20.65 -6.56
CA ILE A 95 2.80 -20.04 -7.79
C ILE A 95 3.67 -21.05 -8.54
N VAL A 96 4.57 -21.75 -7.86
CA VAL A 96 5.44 -22.75 -8.49
C VAL A 96 4.60 -23.90 -9.07
N ILE A 97 3.61 -24.41 -8.32
CA ILE A 97 2.70 -25.46 -8.81
C ILE A 97 1.91 -24.95 -10.03
N ASN A 98 1.51 -23.68 -10.05
CA ASN A 98 0.74 -23.12 -11.16
C ASN A 98 1.55 -23.07 -12.44
N VAL A 99 2.82 -22.66 -12.36
CA VAL A 99 3.75 -22.72 -13.50
C VAL A 99 3.96 -24.16 -13.97
N GLY A 100 4.03 -25.13 -13.04
CA GLY A 100 4.07 -26.55 -13.37
C GLY A 100 2.82 -27.02 -14.16
N PHE A 101 1.63 -26.59 -13.75
CA PHE A 101 0.40 -26.85 -14.51
C PHE A 101 0.41 -26.17 -15.88
N GLN A 102 0.88 -24.91 -15.97
CA GLN A 102 1.03 -24.22 -17.27
C GLN A 102 1.96 -25.00 -18.22
N TYR A 103 3.08 -25.50 -17.72
CA TYR A 103 3.98 -26.37 -18.48
C TYR A 103 3.26 -27.66 -18.90
N GLY A 104 2.51 -28.31 -17.99
CA GLY A 104 1.69 -29.48 -18.30
C GLY A 104 0.64 -29.23 -19.39
N ILE A 105 -0.08 -28.10 -19.34
CA ILE A 105 -1.01 -27.65 -20.40
C ILE A 105 -0.26 -27.50 -21.73
N ASN A 106 0.93 -26.90 -21.71
CA ASN A 106 1.71 -26.66 -22.91
C ASN A 106 2.23 -27.96 -23.55
N VAL A 107 2.65 -28.94 -22.74
CA VAL A 107 3.01 -30.30 -23.22
C VAL A 107 1.77 -31.05 -23.73
N TRP A 108 0.65 -30.95 -23.03
CA TRP A 108 -0.63 -31.52 -23.49
C TRP A 108 -1.04 -30.92 -24.85
N ASN A 109 -0.85 -29.61 -25.03
CA ASN A 109 -1.13 -28.90 -26.27
C ASN A 109 -0.30 -29.47 -27.44
N ARG A 110 0.99 -29.76 -27.23
CA ARG A 110 1.79 -30.49 -28.23
C ARG A 110 1.19 -31.85 -28.57
N ALA A 111 0.92 -32.66 -27.55
CA ALA A 111 0.50 -34.04 -27.72
C ALA A 111 -0.83 -34.17 -28.47
N ILE A 112 -1.78 -33.25 -28.24
CA ILE A 112 -3.07 -33.29 -28.93
C ILE A 112 -2.93 -32.95 -30.41
N PHE A 113 -2.10 -31.96 -30.76
CA PHE A 113 -1.86 -31.59 -32.16
C PHE A 113 -1.05 -32.65 -32.91
N ASP A 114 -0.05 -33.27 -32.27
CA ASP A 114 0.68 -34.42 -32.86
C ASP A 114 -0.27 -35.61 -33.10
N ALA A 115 -1.19 -35.88 -32.17
CA ALA A 115 -2.19 -36.94 -32.33
C ALA A 115 -3.21 -36.67 -33.45
N LEU A 116 -3.60 -35.40 -33.64
CA LEU A 116 -4.46 -34.95 -34.73
C LEU A 116 -3.75 -35.08 -36.09
N GLU A 117 -2.49 -34.66 -36.17
CA GLU A 117 -1.64 -34.81 -37.37
C GLU A 117 -1.53 -36.29 -37.79
N GLN A 118 -1.31 -37.19 -36.82
CA GLN A 118 -1.22 -38.64 -37.03
C GLN A 118 -2.58 -39.33 -37.20
N ARG A 119 -3.70 -38.60 -37.10
CA ARG A 119 -5.07 -39.14 -37.13
C ARG A 119 -5.31 -40.27 -36.11
N ASN A 120 -4.65 -40.21 -34.95
CA ASN A 120 -4.74 -41.22 -33.91
C ASN A 120 -5.94 -40.95 -32.98
N ALA A 121 -7.12 -41.43 -33.37
CA ALA A 121 -8.37 -41.20 -32.65
C ALA A 121 -8.30 -41.62 -31.17
N ARG A 122 -7.68 -42.76 -30.86
CA ARG A 122 -7.56 -43.25 -29.47
C ARG A 122 -6.81 -42.27 -28.60
N THR A 123 -5.66 -41.78 -29.06
CA THR A 123 -4.85 -40.81 -28.32
C THR A 123 -5.58 -39.48 -28.15
N VAL A 124 -6.27 -39.01 -29.20
CA VAL A 124 -7.10 -37.79 -29.14
C VAL A 124 -8.17 -37.90 -28.06
N TYR A 125 -8.92 -39.00 -27.98
CA TYR A 125 -9.95 -39.18 -26.95
C TYR A 125 -9.36 -39.24 -25.54
N VAL A 126 -8.23 -39.94 -25.35
CA VAL A 126 -7.55 -40.00 -24.04
C VAL A 126 -7.06 -38.62 -23.61
N LEU A 127 -6.40 -37.87 -24.51
CA LEU A 127 -5.93 -36.52 -24.22
C LEU A 127 -7.09 -35.55 -23.96
N SER A 128 -8.21 -35.69 -24.68
CA SER A 128 -9.42 -34.90 -24.42
C SER A 128 -10.00 -35.18 -23.03
N ALA A 129 -9.98 -36.44 -22.58
CA ALA A 129 -10.41 -36.79 -21.22
C ALA A 129 -9.45 -36.26 -20.15
N VAL A 130 -8.13 -36.24 -20.41
CA VAL A 130 -7.11 -35.68 -19.50
C VAL A 130 -7.19 -34.16 -19.40
N PHE A 131 -7.70 -33.47 -20.42
CA PHE A 131 -7.84 -32.01 -20.41
C PHE A 131 -8.74 -31.51 -19.28
N VAL A 132 -9.86 -32.19 -19.03
CA VAL A 132 -10.84 -31.79 -18.01
C VAL A 132 -10.25 -31.71 -16.59
N PRO A 133 -9.64 -32.78 -16.03
CA PRO A 133 -9.03 -32.70 -14.70
C PRO A 133 -7.84 -31.73 -14.65
N LEU A 134 -7.13 -31.55 -15.75
CA LEU A 134 -5.99 -30.65 -15.84
C LEU A 134 -6.42 -29.17 -15.76
N VAL A 135 -7.50 -28.80 -16.47
CA VAL A 135 -8.12 -27.47 -16.37
C VAL A 135 -8.77 -27.25 -15.00
N LEU A 136 -9.48 -28.25 -14.45
CA LEU A 136 -10.08 -28.15 -13.11
C LEU A 136 -9.01 -27.97 -12.03
N GLY A 137 -7.89 -28.70 -12.13
CA GLY A 137 -6.74 -28.55 -11.22
C GLY A 137 -6.12 -27.16 -11.32
N SER A 138 -5.85 -26.68 -12.53
CA SER A 138 -5.32 -25.33 -12.76
C SER A 138 -6.27 -24.23 -12.25
N GLY A 139 -7.57 -24.33 -12.54
CA GLY A 139 -8.58 -23.39 -12.07
C GLY A 139 -8.72 -23.36 -10.55
N SER A 140 -8.75 -24.54 -9.91
CA SER A 140 -8.79 -24.66 -8.44
C SER A 140 -7.58 -24.02 -7.78
N LEU A 141 -6.40 -24.16 -8.40
CA LEU A 141 -5.17 -23.56 -7.93
C LEU A 141 -5.18 -22.04 -8.01
N VAL A 142 -5.69 -21.47 -9.11
CA VAL A 142 -5.88 -20.02 -9.25
C VAL A 142 -6.82 -19.48 -8.17
N VAL A 143 -7.93 -20.17 -7.90
CA VAL A 143 -8.86 -19.80 -6.83
C VAL A 143 -8.18 -19.85 -5.46
N ALA A 144 -7.41 -20.90 -5.19
CA ALA A 144 -6.64 -21.03 -3.94
C ALA A 144 -5.59 -19.91 -3.79
N GLN A 145 -4.90 -19.53 -4.88
CA GLN A 145 -3.97 -18.40 -4.89
C GLN A 145 -4.66 -17.08 -4.57
N VAL A 146 -5.83 -16.80 -5.16
CA VAL A 146 -6.62 -15.59 -4.84
C VAL A 146 -7.00 -15.57 -3.37
N PHE A 147 -7.49 -16.70 -2.83
CA PHE A 147 -7.86 -16.81 -1.43
C PHE A 147 -6.68 -16.56 -0.48
N LEU A 148 -5.53 -17.21 -0.72
CA LEU A 148 -4.32 -17.01 0.09
C LEU A 148 -3.82 -15.56 0.01
N ARG A 149 -3.75 -15.00 -1.20
CA ARG A 149 -3.29 -13.64 -1.46
C ARG A 149 -4.17 -12.59 -0.77
N MET A 150 -5.49 -12.66 -0.96
CA MET A 150 -6.43 -11.73 -0.32
C MET A 150 -6.45 -11.89 1.20
N THR A 151 -6.32 -13.12 1.71
CA THR A 151 -6.25 -13.36 3.17
C THR A 151 -4.99 -12.75 3.78
N MET A 152 -3.85 -12.88 3.09
CA MET A 152 -2.58 -12.28 3.50
C MET A 152 -2.66 -10.75 3.49
N GLN A 153 -3.20 -10.15 2.42
CA GLN A 153 -3.41 -8.70 2.32
C GLN A 153 -4.29 -8.18 3.46
N ARG A 154 -5.43 -8.83 3.72
CA ARG A 154 -6.35 -8.45 4.80
C ARG A 154 -5.69 -8.50 6.17
N ARG A 155 -4.94 -9.57 6.47
CA ARG A 155 -4.26 -9.73 7.77
C ARG A 155 -3.15 -8.72 7.96
N TRP A 156 -2.33 -8.52 6.93
CA TRP A 156 -1.24 -7.54 6.98
C TRP A 156 -1.78 -6.12 7.14
N ARG A 157 -2.83 -5.76 6.39
CA ARG A 157 -3.55 -4.50 6.56
C ARG A 157 -4.06 -4.35 7.99
N SER A 158 -4.80 -5.34 8.50
CA SER A 158 -5.38 -5.28 9.85
C SER A 158 -4.30 -5.06 10.91
N TRP A 159 -3.19 -5.78 10.83
CA TRP A 159 -2.08 -5.65 11.78
C TRP A 159 -1.47 -4.24 11.73
N LEU A 160 -1.12 -3.74 10.54
CA LEU A 160 -0.46 -2.45 10.41
C LEU A 160 -1.40 -1.27 10.71
N THR A 161 -2.67 -1.36 10.29
CA THR A 161 -3.68 -0.33 10.59
C THR A 161 -3.95 -0.21 12.07
N ASN A 162 -4.13 -1.33 12.78
CA ASN A 162 -4.35 -1.31 14.22
C ASN A 162 -3.14 -0.71 14.96
N ALA A 163 -1.92 -1.07 14.55
CA ALA A 163 -0.69 -0.50 15.13
C ALA A 163 -0.60 1.01 14.91
N VAL A 164 -0.85 1.50 13.70
CA VAL A 164 -0.80 2.94 13.39
C VAL A 164 -1.90 3.72 14.11
N ILE A 165 -3.12 3.17 14.21
CA ILE A 165 -4.23 3.81 14.95
C ILE A 165 -3.90 3.89 16.45
N ALA A 166 -3.43 2.80 17.06
CA ALA A 166 -3.03 2.80 18.46
C ALA A 166 -1.94 3.86 18.71
N TRP A 167 -0.99 3.97 17.80
CA TRP A 167 0.10 4.93 17.88
C TRP A 167 -0.35 6.39 17.68
N TRP A 168 -1.30 6.62 16.79
CA TRP A 168 -1.90 7.95 16.53
C TRP A 168 -2.77 8.43 17.69
N LEU A 169 -3.48 7.53 18.38
CA LEU A 169 -4.33 7.88 19.53
C LEU A 169 -3.56 7.97 20.85
N ALA A 170 -2.37 7.38 20.95
CA ALA A 170 -1.53 7.44 22.15
C ALA A 170 -1.20 8.88 22.54
N SER A 171 -1.21 9.18 23.85
CA SER A 171 -0.74 10.45 24.44
C SER A 171 -1.32 11.75 23.81
N GLY A 172 -2.49 11.69 23.17
CA GLY A 172 -3.08 12.85 22.48
C GLY A 172 -2.36 13.26 21.19
N ARG A 173 -1.55 12.37 20.59
CA ARG A 173 -0.75 12.63 19.39
C ARG A 173 -1.58 13.07 18.18
N TYR A 174 -2.82 12.58 18.07
CA TYR A 174 -3.76 13.02 17.03
C TYR A 174 -4.01 14.54 17.03
N PHE A 175 -4.00 15.16 18.21
CA PHE A 175 -4.17 16.61 18.36
C PHE A 175 -2.83 17.32 18.20
N GLN A 176 -1.77 16.78 18.80
CA GLN A 176 -0.42 17.35 18.74
C GLN A 176 0.13 17.43 17.31
N LEU A 177 -0.25 16.49 16.42
CA LEU A 177 0.09 16.56 15.00
C LEU A 177 -0.38 17.84 14.32
N ASN A 178 -1.55 18.39 14.71
CA ASN A 178 -2.04 19.65 14.14
C ASN A 178 -1.22 20.88 14.59
N LEU A 179 -0.31 20.70 15.55
CA LEU A 179 0.48 21.76 16.16
C LEU A 179 1.95 21.73 15.74
N VAL A 180 2.37 20.71 14.99
CA VAL A 180 3.74 20.55 14.52
C VAL A 180 3.77 20.70 13.01
N GLY A 181 4.70 21.49 12.51
CA GLY A 181 4.96 21.64 11.08
C GLY A 181 5.49 20.34 10.49
N GLY A 182 4.96 19.94 9.34
CA GLY A 182 5.46 18.78 8.62
C GLY A 182 4.55 18.32 7.50
N ASP A 183 5.06 17.40 6.69
CA ASP A 183 4.31 16.76 5.62
C ASP A 183 3.49 15.58 6.16
N HIS A 184 2.53 15.87 7.03
CA HIS A 184 1.60 14.89 7.63
C HIS A 184 0.12 15.31 7.53
N GLN A 185 -0.20 16.23 6.61
CA GLN A 185 -1.58 16.68 6.36
C GLN A 185 -2.52 15.51 6.09
N ASN A 186 -3.76 15.63 6.60
CA ASN A 186 -4.86 14.66 6.49
C ASN A 186 -4.48 13.23 6.95
N PRO A 187 -4.08 13.04 8.23
CA PRO A 187 -3.69 11.73 8.75
C PRO A 187 -4.78 10.66 8.55
N GLU A 188 -6.05 11.04 8.62
CA GLU A 188 -7.20 10.18 8.38
C GLU A 188 -7.22 9.61 6.96
N ALA A 189 -6.92 10.41 5.93
CA ALA A 189 -6.82 9.95 4.55
C ALA A 189 -5.63 9.00 4.38
N ARG A 190 -4.49 9.30 5.03
CA ARG A 190 -3.30 8.45 4.98
C ARG A 190 -3.55 7.08 5.64
N ILE A 191 -4.22 7.04 6.79
CA ILE A 191 -4.53 5.80 7.51
C ILE A 191 -5.57 4.96 6.73
N THR A 192 -6.56 5.60 6.10
CA THR A 192 -7.63 4.89 5.39
C THR A 192 -7.22 4.38 4.01
N GLU A 193 -6.58 5.23 3.21
CA GLU A 193 -6.30 4.97 1.79
C GLU A 193 -4.83 4.67 1.50
N ASP A 194 -3.89 5.48 2.01
CA ASP A 194 -2.47 5.22 1.70
C ASP A 194 -2.01 3.90 2.33
N LEU A 195 -2.44 3.61 3.56
CA LEU A 195 -2.11 2.36 4.24
C LEU A 195 -2.73 1.13 3.56
N ARG A 196 -3.90 1.30 2.92
CA ARG A 196 -4.52 0.28 2.07
C ARG A 196 -3.58 -0.10 0.94
N ILE A 197 -3.21 0.88 0.13
CA ILE A 197 -2.40 0.68 -1.06
C ILE A 197 -1.01 0.17 -0.65
N ALA A 198 -0.45 0.72 0.42
CA ALA A 198 0.86 0.35 0.95
C ALA A 198 0.96 -1.12 1.38
N THR A 199 -0.16 -1.76 1.78
CA THR A 199 -0.21 -3.17 2.21
C THR A 199 -0.73 -4.11 1.13
N GLU A 200 -1.66 -3.68 0.28
CA GLU A 200 -2.23 -4.54 -0.77
C GLU A 200 -1.29 -4.69 -1.97
N ALA A 201 -0.72 -3.57 -2.46
CA ALA A 201 0.04 -3.56 -3.71
C ALA A 201 1.35 -4.38 -3.68
N PRO A 202 2.16 -4.40 -2.61
CA PRO A 202 3.39 -5.19 -2.58
C PRO A 202 3.16 -6.68 -2.72
N VAL A 203 2.09 -7.21 -2.10
CA VAL A 203 1.77 -8.64 -2.18
C VAL A 203 1.46 -9.04 -3.61
N ASP A 204 0.63 -8.26 -4.31
CA ASP A 204 0.30 -8.51 -5.72
C ASP A 204 1.53 -8.32 -6.62
N PHE A 205 2.33 -7.29 -6.37
CA PHE A 205 3.51 -6.99 -7.17
C PHE A 205 4.57 -8.09 -7.04
N ILE A 206 4.94 -8.50 -5.82
CA ILE A 206 5.94 -9.55 -5.59
C ILE A 206 5.45 -10.88 -6.15
N ALA A 207 4.20 -11.26 -5.88
CA ALA A 207 3.64 -12.49 -6.42
C ALA A 207 3.63 -12.50 -7.96
N GLY A 208 3.27 -11.37 -8.57
CA GLY A 208 3.24 -11.23 -10.02
C GLY A 208 4.63 -11.21 -10.66
N VAL A 209 5.62 -10.53 -10.07
CA VAL A 209 7.03 -10.56 -10.53
C VAL A 209 7.56 -11.99 -10.47
N ILE A 210 7.34 -12.71 -9.36
CA ILE A 210 7.80 -14.09 -9.20
C ILE A 210 7.13 -14.99 -10.25
N ASN A 211 5.82 -14.85 -10.44
CA ASN A 211 5.08 -15.61 -11.46
C ASN A 211 5.61 -15.31 -12.87
N ALA A 212 5.75 -14.04 -13.25
CA ALA A 212 6.28 -13.63 -14.55
C ALA A 212 7.70 -14.17 -14.78
N PHE A 213 8.58 -14.06 -13.78
CA PHE A 213 9.95 -14.57 -13.88
C PHE A 213 10.01 -16.09 -14.02
N LEU A 214 9.24 -16.84 -13.22
CA LEU A 214 9.18 -18.30 -13.29
C LEU A 214 8.59 -18.78 -14.63
N SER A 215 7.49 -18.17 -15.08
CA SER A 215 6.88 -18.47 -16.38
C SER A 215 7.86 -18.16 -17.52
N ALA A 216 8.46 -16.96 -17.56
CA ALA A 216 9.43 -16.59 -18.59
C ALA A 216 10.60 -17.57 -18.62
N SER A 217 11.20 -17.88 -17.46
CA SER A 217 12.33 -18.82 -17.37
C SER A 217 11.96 -20.21 -17.87
N THR A 218 10.82 -20.73 -17.44
CA THR A 218 10.32 -22.06 -17.85
C THR A 218 10.09 -22.12 -19.36
N PHE A 219 9.40 -21.12 -19.92
CA PHE A 219 9.02 -21.14 -21.33
C PHE A 219 10.15 -20.71 -22.28
N ILE A 220 11.15 -19.95 -21.82
CA ILE A 220 12.40 -19.74 -22.56
C ILE A 220 13.14 -21.07 -22.72
N VAL A 221 13.21 -21.91 -21.68
CA VAL A 221 13.79 -23.25 -21.78
C VAL A 221 12.99 -24.13 -22.75
N VAL A 222 11.66 -24.05 -22.73
CA VAL A 222 10.80 -24.76 -23.71
C VAL A 222 11.09 -24.31 -25.14
N LEU A 223 11.19 -23.00 -25.39
CA LEU A 223 11.50 -22.47 -26.72
C LEU A 223 12.90 -22.87 -27.19
N TRP A 224 13.88 -22.90 -26.29
CA TRP A 224 15.24 -23.34 -26.60
C TRP A 224 15.28 -24.82 -26.99
N THR A 225 14.61 -25.68 -26.21
CA THR A 225 14.62 -27.14 -26.40
C THR A 225 13.88 -27.58 -27.66
N ILE A 226 12.80 -26.89 -28.04
CA ILE A 226 12.00 -27.26 -29.23
C ILE A 226 12.54 -26.56 -30.49
N GLY A 227 12.90 -25.28 -30.37
CA GLY A 227 13.29 -24.46 -31.52
C GLY A 227 14.58 -24.94 -32.19
N GLY A 228 15.57 -25.37 -31.41
CA GLY A 228 16.89 -25.74 -31.93
C GLY A 228 17.53 -24.64 -32.78
N ALA A 229 18.39 -25.01 -33.74
CA ALA A 229 18.92 -24.08 -34.73
C ALA A 229 17.99 -23.95 -35.94
N LEU A 230 17.93 -22.74 -36.50
CA LEU A 230 17.34 -22.48 -37.82
C LEU A 230 18.48 -22.22 -38.81
N THR A 231 18.57 -23.05 -39.85
CA THR A 231 19.54 -22.91 -40.94
C THR A 231 18.83 -22.25 -42.12
N LEU A 232 19.07 -20.96 -42.35
CA LEU A 232 18.54 -20.26 -43.51
C LEU A 232 19.62 -20.16 -44.59
N THR A 233 19.33 -20.69 -45.78
CA THR A 233 20.15 -20.46 -46.98
C THR A 233 19.72 -19.16 -47.64
N ILE A 234 20.36 -18.04 -47.27
CA ILE A 234 20.11 -16.72 -47.88
C ILE A 234 21.32 -16.37 -48.75
N ALA A 235 21.08 -16.08 -50.03
CA ALA A 235 22.10 -15.65 -50.99
C ALA A 235 23.32 -16.59 -51.12
N GLY A 236 23.11 -17.91 -51.04
CA GLY A 236 24.18 -18.91 -51.15
C GLY A 236 25.02 -19.12 -49.89
N SER A 237 24.74 -18.40 -48.79
CA SER A 237 25.37 -18.58 -47.49
C SER A 237 24.39 -19.22 -46.49
N THR A 238 24.85 -20.24 -45.76
CA THR A 238 24.08 -20.91 -44.70
C THR A 238 24.23 -20.15 -43.39
N VAL A 239 23.25 -19.33 -43.04
CA VAL A 239 23.22 -18.65 -41.74
C VAL A 239 22.50 -19.55 -40.74
N THR A 240 23.23 -20.03 -39.73
CA THR A 240 22.68 -20.87 -38.67
C THR A 240 22.45 -20.02 -37.43
N ILE A 241 21.19 -19.80 -37.07
CA ILE A 241 20.82 -19.04 -35.87
C ILE A 241 20.40 -20.04 -34.78
N PRO A 242 21.25 -20.31 -33.77
CA PRO A 242 20.85 -21.14 -32.63
C PRO A 242 19.80 -20.40 -31.80
N GLY A 243 18.76 -21.12 -31.36
CA GLY A 243 17.76 -20.55 -30.45
C GLY A 243 16.95 -19.40 -31.06
N PHE A 244 16.71 -19.42 -32.37
CA PHE A 244 16.03 -18.33 -33.08
C PHE A 244 14.71 -17.91 -32.41
N LEU A 245 13.91 -18.88 -31.92
CA LEU A 245 12.65 -18.61 -31.21
C LEU A 245 12.85 -17.81 -29.93
N VAL A 246 13.92 -18.07 -29.17
CA VAL A 246 14.23 -17.33 -27.94
C VAL A 246 14.66 -15.91 -28.29
N ILE A 247 15.52 -15.75 -29.30
CA ILE A 247 15.97 -14.44 -29.76
C ILE A 247 14.77 -13.61 -30.24
N THR A 248 13.90 -14.21 -31.05
CA THR A 248 12.67 -13.56 -31.50
C THR A 248 11.75 -13.21 -30.33
N ALA A 249 11.57 -14.12 -29.35
CA ALA A 249 10.72 -13.85 -28.19
C ALA A 249 11.23 -12.67 -27.37
N VAL A 250 12.54 -12.61 -27.10
CA VAL A 250 13.17 -11.51 -26.37
C VAL A 250 13.09 -10.21 -27.17
N LEU A 251 13.39 -10.23 -28.48
CA LEU A 251 13.34 -9.05 -29.33
C LEU A 251 11.91 -8.50 -29.45
N TYR A 252 10.93 -9.38 -29.69
CA TYR A 252 9.53 -9.02 -29.74
C TYR A 252 9.06 -8.45 -28.39
N ALA A 253 9.38 -9.12 -27.28
CA ALA A 253 9.06 -8.65 -25.94
C ALA A 253 9.69 -7.28 -25.65
N ALA A 254 10.94 -7.05 -26.07
CA ALA A 254 11.63 -5.77 -25.91
C ALA A 254 10.96 -4.66 -26.72
N ILE A 255 10.58 -4.93 -27.98
CA ILE A 255 9.84 -3.98 -28.82
C ILE A 255 8.50 -3.64 -28.16
N THR A 256 7.68 -4.63 -27.83
CA THR A 256 6.35 -4.40 -27.24
C THR A 256 6.44 -3.71 -25.88
N SER A 257 7.41 -4.09 -25.04
CA SER A 257 7.62 -3.47 -23.73
C SER A 257 8.07 -2.02 -23.85
N THR A 258 8.98 -1.73 -24.79
CA THR A 258 9.44 -0.36 -25.03
C THR A 258 8.33 0.51 -25.60
N SER A 259 7.57 0.01 -26.59
CA SER A 259 6.40 0.72 -27.13
C SER A 259 5.39 1.02 -26.02
N MET A 260 5.10 0.04 -25.16
CA MET A 260 4.17 0.22 -24.06
C MET A 260 4.69 1.19 -23.00
N ALA A 261 5.99 1.17 -22.67
CA ALA A 261 6.59 2.12 -21.74
C ALA A 261 6.56 3.57 -22.27
N VAL A 262 6.90 3.77 -23.55
CA VAL A 262 6.91 5.09 -24.20
C VAL A 262 5.50 5.68 -24.30
N ILE A 263 4.51 4.84 -24.64
CA ILE A 263 3.12 5.28 -24.74
C ILE A 263 2.54 5.47 -23.35
N GLY A 264 2.77 4.54 -22.43
CA GLY A 264 2.26 4.54 -21.06
C GLY A 264 2.84 5.63 -20.15
N ARG A 265 3.96 6.27 -20.49
CA ARG A 265 4.62 7.28 -19.62
C ARG A 265 3.71 8.43 -19.17
N HIS A 266 2.76 8.85 -20.01
CA HIS A 266 1.82 9.94 -19.67
C HIS A 266 0.61 9.47 -18.87
N PHE A 267 0.40 8.16 -18.73
CA PHE A 267 -0.78 7.60 -18.07
C PHE A 267 -0.90 8.06 -16.62
N VAL A 268 0.21 8.01 -15.88
CA VAL A 268 0.25 8.41 -14.46
C VAL A 268 -0.12 9.88 -14.31
N HIS A 269 0.51 10.76 -15.10
CA HIS A 269 0.26 12.19 -15.04
C HIS A 269 -1.20 12.55 -15.37
N LEU A 270 -1.76 12.01 -16.46
CA LEU A 270 -3.16 12.25 -16.83
C LEU A 270 -4.14 11.69 -15.78
N SER A 271 -3.80 10.57 -15.14
CA SER A 271 -4.60 10.03 -14.04
C SER A 271 -4.53 10.92 -12.79
N GLU A 272 -3.38 11.51 -12.50
CA GLU A 272 -3.19 12.46 -11.38
C GLU A 272 -3.96 13.76 -11.63
N GLU A 273 -3.84 14.36 -12.82
CA GLU A 273 -4.60 15.56 -13.22
C GLU A 273 -6.11 15.33 -13.13
N LYS A 274 -6.60 14.17 -13.60
CA LYS A 274 -8.01 13.79 -13.46
C LYS A 274 -8.45 13.68 -12.00
N ASN A 275 -7.63 13.09 -11.14
CA ASN A 275 -7.93 12.94 -9.71
C ASN A 275 -7.88 14.28 -8.97
N GLN A 276 -6.98 15.18 -9.36
CA GLN A 276 -6.90 16.53 -8.81
C GLN A 276 -8.13 17.36 -9.21
N ALA A 277 -8.54 17.30 -10.47
CA ALA A 277 -9.78 17.95 -10.93
C ALA A 277 -11.01 17.48 -10.15
N GLU A 278 -11.11 16.19 -9.84
CA GLU A 278 -12.18 15.61 -8.99
C GLU A 278 -12.10 16.07 -7.53
N ALA A 279 -10.90 16.27 -7.00
CA ALA A 279 -10.71 16.81 -5.65
C ALA A 279 -11.15 18.28 -5.59
N GLU A 280 -10.79 19.08 -6.59
CA GLU A 280 -11.21 20.48 -6.72
C GLU A 280 -12.74 20.59 -6.89
N PHE A 281 -13.35 19.73 -7.71
CA PHE A 281 -14.80 19.66 -7.84
C PHE A 281 -15.49 19.35 -6.51
N ARG A 282 -15.00 18.36 -5.75
CA ARG A 282 -15.51 18.04 -4.41
C ARG A 282 -15.32 19.18 -3.41
N TYR A 283 -14.21 19.91 -3.50
CA TYR A 283 -13.97 21.09 -2.68
C TYR A 283 -15.00 22.19 -2.97
N THR A 284 -15.26 22.50 -4.25
CA THR A 284 -16.29 23.46 -4.65
C THR A 284 -17.67 23.10 -4.07
N LEU A 285 -18.07 21.83 -4.14
CA LEU A 285 -19.33 21.36 -3.53
C LEU A 285 -19.34 21.48 -2.01
N THR A 286 -18.21 21.22 -1.36
CA THR A 286 -18.08 21.37 0.11
C THR A 286 -18.20 22.84 0.52
N ARG A 287 -17.56 23.75 -0.23
CA ARG A 287 -17.65 25.20 -0.02
C ARG A 287 -19.08 25.70 -0.13
N VAL A 288 -19.83 25.22 -1.12
CA VAL A 288 -21.27 25.56 -1.29
C VAL A 288 -22.08 25.09 -0.07
N ARG A 289 -21.81 23.88 0.44
CA ARG A 289 -22.46 23.38 1.65
C ARG A 289 -22.12 24.21 2.90
N GLU A 290 -20.84 24.57 3.08
CA GLU A 290 -20.37 25.36 4.23
C GLU A 290 -20.92 26.79 4.24
N ASN A 291 -21.15 27.37 3.06
CA ASN A 291 -21.69 28.73 2.91
C ASN A 291 -23.17 28.73 2.48
N GLY A 292 -23.87 27.61 2.65
CA GLY A 292 -25.23 27.42 2.13
C GLY A 292 -26.24 28.43 2.66
N GLU A 293 -26.12 28.85 3.92
CA GLU A 293 -26.99 29.88 4.51
C GLU A 293 -26.79 31.23 3.80
N SER A 294 -25.55 31.66 3.58
CA SER A 294 -25.25 32.91 2.88
C SER A 294 -25.72 32.88 1.43
N ILE A 295 -25.55 31.75 0.75
CA ILE A 295 -26.01 31.56 -0.63
C ILE A 295 -27.54 31.67 -0.71
N ALA A 296 -28.26 30.98 0.18
CA ALA A 296 -29.73 30.99 0.22
C ALA A 296 -30.30 32.36 0.61
N LEU A 297 -29.64 33.09 1.53
CA LEU A 297 -30.05 34.45 1.92
C LEU A 297 -29.87 35.47 0.79
N LEU A 298 -28.81 35.31 -0.02
CA LEU A 298 -28.48 36.23 -1.11
C LEU A 298 -29.11 35.85 -2.47
N GLY A 299 -29.71 34.66 -2.58
CA GLY A 299 -30.26 34.14 -3.85
C GLY A 299 -29.18 33.88 -4.90
N GLY A 300 -27.99 33.44 -4.46
CA GLY A 300 -26.79 33.27 -5.29
C GLY A 300 -26.69 31.94 -6.04
N GLU A 301 -27.75 31.13 -6.10
CA GLU A 301 -27.68 29.74 -6.57
C GLU A 301 -27.27 29.61 -8.04
N GLU A 302 -27.71 30.51 -8.92
CA GLU A 302 -27.37 30.45 -10.35
C GLU A 302 -25.88 30.79 -10.60
N GLU A 303 -25.30 31.69 -9.80
CA GLU A 303 -23.88 32.02 -9.87
C GLU A 303 -23.02 30.85 -9.38
N GLU A 304 -23.38 30.25 -8.24
CA GLU A 304 -22.70 29.04 -7.75
C GLU A 304 -22.85 27.87 -8.74
N ARG A 305 -24.02 27.72 -9.37
CA ARG A 305 -24.23 26.72 -10.43
C ARG A 305 -23.28 26.94 -11.61
N SER A 306 -23.12 28.17 -12.09
CA SER A 306 -22.16 28.50 -13.16
C SER A 306 -20.73 28.13 -12.78
N GLY A 307 -20.33 28.37 -11.53
CA GLY A 307 -19.03 27.97 -10.99
C GLY A 307 -18.83 26.46 -10.94
N ILE A 308 -19.85 25.73 -10.47
CA ILE A 308 -19.87 24.26 -10.44
C ILE A 308 -19.78 23.68 -11.85
N ASP A 309 -20.55 24.19 -12.80
CA ASP A 309 -20.58 23.72 -14.19
C ASP A 309 -19.22 23.89 -14.87
N LYS A 310 -18.52 25.02 -14.64
CA LYS A 310 -17.15 25.23 -15.14
C LYS A 310 -16.17 24.22 -14.58
N THR A 311 -16.23 23.98 -13.26
CA THR A 311 -15.34 23.04 -12.57
C THR A 311 -15.61 21.60 -13.06
N PHE A 312 -16.87 21.23 -13.23
CA PHE A 312 -17.26 19.92 -13.74
C PHE A 312 -16.87 19.72 -15.20
N ALA A 313 -17.02 20.74 -16.05
CA ALA A 313 -16.56 20.69 -17.44
C ALA A 313 -15.04 20.44 -17.54
N TYR A 314 -14.25 21.01 -16.62
CA TYR A 314 -12.82 20.72 -16.53
C TYR A 314 -12.55 19.25 -16.17
N VAL A 315 -13.28 18.67 -15.21
CA VAL A 315 -13.19 17.23 -14.89
C VAL A 315 -13.48 16.37 -16.12
N LEU A 316 -14.54 16.69 -16.87
CA LEU A 316 -14.89 15.95 -18.10
C LEU A 316 -13.80 16.04 -19.16
N ARG A 317 -13.15 17.20 -19.31
CA ARG A 317 -12.02 17.38 -20.24
C ARG A 317 -10.83 16.50 -19.85
N GLN A 318 -10.46 16.47 -18.56
CA GLN A 318 -9.37 15.61 -18.08
C GLN A 318 -9.70 14.13 -18.28
N TRP A 319 -10.95 13.75 -18.05
CA TRP A 319 -11.42 12.38 -18.30
C TRP A 319 -11.35 12.00 -19.79
N ALA A 320 -11.68 12.91 -20.70
CA ALA A 320 -11.54 12.67 -22.14
C ALA A 320 -10.08 12.48 -22.57
N LEU A 321 -9.14 13.25 -22.01
CA LEU A 321 -7.70 13.06 -22.25
C LEU A 321 -7.21 11.69 -21.74
N LEU A 322 -7.63 11.30 -20.54
CA LEU A 322 -7.35 9.98 -19.98
C LEU A 322 -7.94 8.85 -20.84
N THR A 323 -9.12 9.05 -21.42
CA THR A 323 -9.75 8.11 -22.36
C THR A 323 -8.90 7.90 -23.61
N GLY A 324 -8.40 8.97 -24.23
CA GLY A 324 -7.49 8.88 -25.38
C GLY A 324 -6.21 8.11 -25.05
N GLN A 325 -5.72 8.24 -23.82
CA GLN A 325 -4.56 7.50 -23.33
C GLN A 325 -4.87 6.01 -23.10
N HIS A 326 -6.05 5.67 -22.56
CA HIS A 326 -6.53 4.29 -22.47
C HIS A 326 -6.65 3.64 -23.85
N MET A 327 -7.15 4.37 -24.86
CA MET A 327 -7.24 3.84 -26.24
C MET A 327 -5.86 3.50 -26.82
N ARG A 328 -4.87 4.39 -26.64
CA ARG A 328 -3.49 4.15 -27.13
C ARG A 328 -2.83 2.94 -26.47
N THR A 329 -2.96 2.84 -25.14
CA THR A 329 -2.43 1.70 -24.38
C THR A 329 -3.13 0.39 -24.74
N ALA A 330 -4.45 0.41 -24.91
CA ALA A 330 -5.23 -0.74 -25.37
C ALA A 330 -4.83 -1.19 -26.78
N LEU A 331 -4.59 -0.26 -27.71
CA LEU A 331 -4.17 -0.58 -29.08
C LEU A 331 -2.83 -1.34 -29.08
N VAL A 332 -1.86 -0.90 -28.28
CA VAL A 332 -0.54 -1.54 -28.17
C VAL A 332 -0.66 -2.92 -27.53
N SER A 333 -1.34 -3.02 -26.40
CA SER A 333 -1.50 -4.28 -25.66
C SER A 333 -2.27 -5.32 -26.47
N GLN A 334 -3.40 -4.92 -27.09
CA GLN A 334 -4.21 -5.81 -27.90
C GLN A 334 -3.46 -6.24 -29.17
N GLY A 335 -2.78 -5.31 -29.86
CA GLY A 335 -1.94 -5.62 -31.01
C GLY A 335 -0.85 -6.62 -30.65
N ALA A 336 -0.11 -6.37 -29.56
CA ALA A 336 0.94 -7.25 -29.09
C ALA A 336 0.43 -8.67 -28.81
N SER A 337 -0.75 -8.80 -28.18
CA SER A 337 -1.34 -10.09 -27.84
C SER A 337 -1.81 -10.91 -29.06
N LEU A 338 -2.28 -10.24 -30.13
CA LEU A 338 -2.77 -10.89 -31.34
C LEU A 338 -1.62 -11.45 -32.21
N PHE A 339 -0.51 -10.71 -32.31
CA PHE A 339 0.65 -11.14 -33.09
C PHE A 339 1.51 -12.18 -32.34
N ALA A 340 1.49 -12.18 -31.01
CA ALA A 340 2.31 -13.08 -30.20
C ALA A 340 2.21 -14.58 -30.58
N PRO A 341 1.03 -15.19 -30.76
CA PRO A 341 0.94 -16.59 -31.16
C PRO A 341 1.24 -16.81 -32.66
N VAL A 342 1.10 -15.79 -33.51
CA VAL A 342 1.23 -15.92 -34.98
C VAL A 342 2.70 -15.89 -35.43
N VAL A 343 3.51 -15.01 -34.84
CA VAL A 343 4.93 -14.83 -35.21
C VAL A 343 5.72 -16.16 -35.15
N PRO A 344 5.63 -16.98 -34.08
CA PRO A 344 6.33 -18.26 -34.01
C PRO A 344 5.86 -19.26 -35.07
N VAL A 345 4.56 -19.30 -35.37
CA VAL A 345 4.02 -20.21 -36.39
C VAL A 345 4.64 -19.90 -37.75
N LEU A 346 4.73 -18.61 -38.11
CA LEU A 346 5.34 -18.18 -39.37
C LEU A 346 6.84 -18.49 -39.42
N LEU A 347 7.56 -18.28 -38.33
CA LEU A 347 9.01 -18.56 -38.27
C LEU A 347 9.32 -20.06 -38.26
N CYS A 348 8.44 -20.88 -37.69
CA CYS A 348 8.55 -22.33 -37.66
C CYS A 348 8.10 -23.00 -38.96
N ALA A 349 7.34 -22.31 -39.82
CA ALA A 349 6.76 -22.90 -41.03
C ALA A 349 7.80 -23.55 -41.96
N PRO A 350 8.96 -22.93 -42.28
CA PRO A 350 9.97 -23.59 -43.13
C PRO A 350 10.48 -24.90 -42.53
N LYS A 351 10.79 -24.90 -41.23
CA LYS A 351 11.32 -26.08 -40.50
C LYS A 351 10.28 -27.20 -40.37
N PHE A 352 9.01 -26.85 -40.28
CA PHE A 352 7.90 -27.81 -40.32
C PHE A 352 7.75 -28.42 -41.73
N LEU A 353 7.78 -27.60 -42.78
CA LEU A 353 7.68 -28.05 -44.17
C LEU A 353 8.87 -28.94 -44.60
N GLU A 354 10.04 -28.73 -44.01
CA GLU A 354 11.25 -29.57 -44.19
C GLU A 354 11.21 -30.87 -43.36
N GLY A 355 10.19 -31.08 -42.52
CA GLY A 355 10.05 -32.26 -41.66
C GLY A 355 10.94 -32.27 -40.41
N GLY A 356 11.63 -31.16 -40.12
CA GLY A 356 12.47 -31.00 -38.92
C GLY A 356 11.70 -30.70 -37.64
N MET A 357 10.38 -30.53 -37.73
CA MET A 357 9.51 -30.22 -36.59
C MET A 357 8.07 -30.73 -36.84
N THR A 358 7.38 -31.22 -35.79
CA THR A 358 5.98 -31.68 -35.87
C THR A 358 4.97 -30.54 -35.71
N LEU A 359 3.71 -30.75 -36.10
CA LEU A 359 2.66 -29.73 -35.91
C LEU A 359 2.48 -29.38 -34.43
N GLY A 360 2.52 -30.36 -33.54
CA GLY A 360 2.42 -30.13 -32.10
C GLY A 360 3.58 -29.31 -31.55
N GLN A 361 4.80 -29.48 -32.07
CA GLN A 361 5.94 -28.62 -31.71
C GLN A 361 5.73 -27.17 -32.17
N VAL A 362 5.12 -26.93 -33.34
CA VAL A 362 4.78 -25.57 -33.81
C VAL A 362 3.82 -24.91 -32.84
N MET A 363 2.74 -25.61 -32.47
CA MET A 363 1.71 -25.09 -31.56
C MET A 363 2.25 -24.90 -30.14
N GLN A 364 3.17 -25.77 -29.70
CA GLN A 364 3.86 -25.62 -28.42
C GLN A 364 4.72 -24.37 -28.38
N ALA A 365 5.49 -24.10 -29.45
CA ALA A 365 6.31 -22.91 -29.59
C ALA A 365 5.45 -21.64 -29.62
N ALA A 366 4.34 -21.63 -30.37
CA ALA A 366 3.40 -20.51 -30.42
C ALA A 366 2.83 -20.14 -29.04
N SER A 367 2.38 -21.15 -28.30
CA SER A 367 1.87 -20.97 -26.93
C SER A 367 2.97 -20.51 -25.96
N ALA A 368 4.15 -21.14 -26.00
CA ALA A 368 5.26 -20.78 -25.13
C ALA A 368 5.73 -19.33 -25.37
N PHE A 369 5.80 -18.90 -26.63
CA PHE A 369 6.13 -17.53 -26.99
C PHE A 369 5.13 -16.52 -26.43
N ALA A 370 3.83 -16.80 -26.54
CA ALA A 370 2.79 -15.93 -25.99
C ALA A 370 2.92 -15.80 -24.45
N ILE A 371 3.28 -16.88 -23.76
CA ILE A 371 3.51 -16.85 -22.30
C ILE A 371 4.75 -16.02 -21.94
N VAL A 372 5.85 -16.20 -22.67
CA VAL A 372 7.07 -15.39 -22.47
C VAL A 372 6.77 -13.91 -22.71
N GLN A 373 6.06 -13.59 -23.80
CA GLN A 373 5.64 -12.22 -24.12
C GLN A 373 4.77 -11.61 -23.02
N GLY A 374 3.76 -12.35 -22.54
CA GLY A 374 2.89 -11.91 -21.45
C GLY A 374 3.64 -11.67 -20.15
N ALA A 375 4.64 -12.50 -19.84
CA ALA A 375 5.49 -12.33 -18.65
C ALA A 375 6.29 -11.02 -18.70
N PHE A 376 6.88 -10.65 -19.84
CA PHE A 376 7.54 -9.36 -20.01
C PHE A 376 6.54 -8.19 -19.99
N GLY A 377 5.39 -8.35 -20.65
CA GLY A 377 4.33 -7.33 -20.68
C GLY A 377 3.79 -6.99 -19.29
N TRP A 378 3.66 -7.99 -18.42
CA TRP A 378 3.17 -7.81 -17.05
C TRP A 378 3.95 -6.74 -16.27
N LEU A 379 5.28 -6.67 -16.44
CA LEU A 379 6.09 -5.68 -15.71
C LEU A 379 5.75 -4.24 -16.13
N VAL A 380 5.53 -4.02 -17.44
CA VAL A 380 5.18 -2.70 -17.98
C VAL A 380 3.76 -2.32 -17.56
N ASP A 381 2.82 -3.25 -17.65
CA ASP A 381 1.42 -3.03 -17.28
C ASP A 381 1.25 -2.71 -15.79
N ASN A 382 2.13 -3.25 -14.93
CA ASN A 382 2.07 -3.04 -13.49
C ASN A 382 2.94 -1.88 -12.97
N TYR A 383 3.72 -1.21 -13.83
CA TYR A 383 4.55 -0.07 -13.43
C TYR A 383 3.75 1.08 -12.79
N PRO A 384 2.58 1.52 -13.33
CA PRO A 384 1.78 2.57 -12.70
C PRO A 384 1.34 2.21 -11.28
N ARG A 385 1.03 0.93 -11.05
CA ARG A 385 0.64 0.42 -9.72
C ARG A 385 1.79 0.50 -8.73
N LEU A 386 3.01 0.19 -9.16
CA LEU A 386 4.22 0.32 -8.34
C LEU A 386 4.52 1.78 -8.01
N ALA A 387 4.36 2.69 -8.98
CA ALA A 387 4.54 4.12 -8.76
C ALA A 387 3.54 4.67 -7.73
N ASN A 388 2.25 4.32 -7.87
CA ASN A 388 1.22 4.69 -6.91
C ASN A 388 1.52 4.13 -5.50
N TRP A 389 1.94 2.86 -5.42
CA TRP A 389 2.37 2.27 -4.16
C TRP A 389 3.53 3.05 -3.52
N ASN A 390 4.57 3.37 -4.28
CA ASN A 390 5.72 4.14 -3.79
C ASN A 390 5.29 5.52 -3.25
N ALA A 391 4.32 6.18 -3.88
CA ALA A 391 3.76 7.44 -3.38
C ALA A 391 3.02 7.27 -2.05
N CYS A 392 2.12 6.28 -1.96
CA CYS A 392 1.35 5.99 -0.75
C CYS A 392 2.25 5.59 0.42
N ALA A 393 3.22 4.68 0.18
CA ALA A 393 4.19 4.23 1.18
C ALA A 393 5.03 5.39 1.75
N ARG A 394 5.38 6.38 0.92
CA ARG A 394 6.09 7.58 1.38
C ARG A 394 5.20 8.51 2.21
N ARG A 395 3.95 8.74 1.80
CA ARG A 395 3.00 9.57 2.57
C ARG A 395 2.72 8.97 3.95
N ILE A 396 2.51 7.66 4.04
CA ILE A 396 2.33 7.01 5.35
C ILE A 396 3.64 7.03 6.16
N ALA A 397 4.80 6.82 5.55
CA ALA A 397 6.08 6.92 6.24
C ALA A 397 6.32 8.32 6.83
N SER A 398 5.90 9.38 6.13
CA SER A 398 6.01 10.75 6.63
C SER A 398 5.12 10.99 7.86
N LEU A 399 3.91 10.41 7.88
CA LEU A 399 3.05 10.42 9.07
C LEU A 399 3.72 9.65 10.23
N MET A 400 4.25 8.45 9.97
CA MET A 400 4.97 7.65 10.96
C MET A 400 6.18 8.41 11.52
N MET A 401 6.95 9.08 10.68
CA MET A 401 8.09 9.89 11.10
C MET A 401 7.68 11.08 11.98
N SER A 402 6.52 11.70 11.71
CA SER A 402 5.97 12.77 12.54
C SER A 402 5.53 12.23 13.91
N LEU A 403 4.90 11.05 13.94
CA LEU A 403 4.57 10.35 15.19
C LEU A 403 5.81 9.93 15.97
N ASP A 404 6.88 9.46 15.31
CA ASP A 404 8.17 9.17 15.95
C ASP A 404 8.79 10.42 16.57
N GLY A 405 8.62 11.57 15.92
CA GLY A 405 9.08 12.86 16.45
C GLY A 405 8.37 13.22 17.74
N LEU A 406 7.05 13.05 17.78
CA LEU A 406 6.24 13.25 18.99
C LEU A 406 6.61 12.27 20.11
N GLU A 407 6.79 10.99 19.78
CA GLU A 407 7.17 9.98 20.77
C GLU A 407 8.56 10.22 21.35
N ARG A 408 9.55 10.55 20.51
CA ARG A 408 10.89 10.90 20.99
C ARG A 408 10.85 12.16 21.85
N ALA A 409 10.05 13.15 21.48
CA ALA A 409 9.83 14.32 22.31
C ALA A 409 9.15 13.97 23.64
N GLU A 410 8.26 12.97 23.69
CA GLU A 410 7.68 12.50 24.95
C GLU A 410 8.71 11.81 25.86
N GLN A 411 9.64 11.05 25.28
CA GLN A 411 10.64 10.27 26.03
C GLN A 411 11.88 11.09 26.43
N SER A 412 12.18 12.20 25.76
CA SER A 412 13.34 13.05 26.08
C SER A 412 13.07 13.95 27.31
N ASN A 413 13.88 13.78 28.35
CA ASN A 413 13.83 14.58 29.59
C ASN A 413 14.52 15.96 29.48
N THR A 414 14.91 16.39 28.28
CA THR A 414 15.79 17.54 28.06
C THR A 414 15.21 18.57 27.09
N LEU A 415 15.15 19.82 27.58
CA LEU A 415 14.91 21.11 26.91
C LEU A 415 13.71 21.18 25.94
N GLY A 416 12.68 21.92 26.34
CA GLY A 416 11.54 22.26 25.47
C GLY A 416 10.23 21.54 25.80
N ARG A 417 10.10 20.88 26.96
CA ARG A 417 8.80 20.43 27.50
C ARG A 417 8.49 20.97 28.89
N ILE A 418 7.21 21.21 29.13
CA ILE A 418 6.65 21.59 30.43
C ILE A 418 6.68 20.36 31.35
N LYS A 419 7.44 20.44 32.45
CA LYS A 419 7.50 19.37 33.44
C LYS A 419 6.19 19.33 34.21
N ARG A 420 5.58 18.16 34.34
CA ARG A 420 4.38 17.97 35.16
C ARG A 420 4.72 17.25 36.45
N GLY A 421 4.12 17.66 37.56
CA GLY A 421 4.24 16.98 38.85
C GLY A 421 2.97 17.15 39.66
N GLU A 422 2.91 16.52 40.83
CA GLU A 422 1.81 16.74 41.77
C GLU A 422 1.97 18.11 42.45
N ALA A 423 0.85 18.80 42.71
CA ALA A 423 0.83 20.02 43.49
C ALA A 423 1.21 19.75 44.95
N ALA A 424 2.04 20.63 45.53
CA ALA A 424 2.45 20.53 46.92
C ALA A 424 1.60 21.47 47.81
N GLY A 425 1.02 20.95 48.89
CA GLY A 425 0.22 21.72 49.84
C GLY A 425 -1.27 21.83 49.47
N ASP A 426 -1.90 22.98 49.76
CA ASP A 426 -3.32 23.28 49.45
C ASP A 426 -3.53 23.89 48.05
N ALA A 427 -2.46 24.05 47.27
CA ALA A 427 -2.55 24.57 45.90
C ALA A 427 -3.18 23.53 44.97
N MET A 428 -4.18 23.94 44.18
CA MET A 428 -4.78 23.11 43.15
C MET A 428 -3.99 23.17 41.83
N LEU A 429 -3.41 24.33 41.50
CA LEU A 429 -2.56 24.47 40.31
C LEU A 429 -1.38 25.41 40.60
N SER A 430 -0.16 24.97 40.32
CA SER A 430 1.04 25.79 40.43
C SER A 430 1.82 25.80 39.12
N LEU A 431 1.99 26.99 38.54
CA LEU A 431 2.82 27.27 37.38
C LEU A 431 4.13 27.89 37.85
N ASN A 432 5.25 27.25 37.53
CA ASN A 432 6.60 27.69 37.92
C ASN A 432 7.43 27.99 36.68
N ASN A 433 7.61 29.28 36.39
CA ASN A 433 8.34 29.78 35.21
C ASN A 433 7.87 29.12 33.92
N LEU A 434 6.55 28.95 33.79
CA LEU A 434 5.94 28.29 32.64
C LEU A 434 6.16 29.16 31.40
N SER A 435 6.86 28.62 30.41
CA SER A 435 6.91 29.18 29.07
C SER A 435 6.25 28.23 28.09
N VAL A 436 5.52 28.77 27.12
CA VAL A 436 4.86 28.00 26.08
C VAL A 436 5.37 28.49 24.74
N SER A 437 5.98 27.59 23.97
CA SER A 437 6.55 27.89 22.67
C SER A 437 5.78 27.15 21.57
N LEU A 438 5.68 27.79 20.41
CA LEU A 438 5.30 27.16 19.16
C LEU A 438 6.43 26.25 18.67
N ASP A 439 6.09 25.36 17.74
CA ASP A 439 7.00 24.42 17.09
C ASP A 439 8.12 25.11 16.29
N ASP A 440 7.87 26.33 15.82
CA ASP A 440 8.84 27.23 15.19
C ASP A 440 9.79 27.93 16.18
N GLY A 441 9.64 27.68 17.49
CA GLY A 441 10.43 28.30 18.55
C GLY A 441 9.90 29.65 19.03
N THR A 442 8.81 30.16 18.46
CA THR A 442 8.18 31.42 18.88
C THR A 442 7.54 31.24 20.27
N ALA A 443 8.06 31.95 21.26
CA ALA A 443 7.50 31.95 22.61
C ALA A 443 6.17 32.74 22.65
N VAL A 444 5.06 32.05 22.86
CA VAL A 444 3.70 32.61 22.94
C VAL A 444 3.36 33.03 24.36
N VAL A 445 3.87 32.30 25.36
CA VAL A 445 3.77 32.66 26.78
C VAL A 445 5.15 32.62 27.37
N LYS A 446 5.55 33.69 28.07
CA LYS A 446 6.88 33.80 28.69
C LYS A 446 6.74 33.77 30.21
N GLU A 447 7.45 32.84 30.83
CA GLU A 447 7.83 32.82 32.25
C GLU A 447 6.69 33.18 33.23
N THR A 448 5.55 32.51 33.08
CA THR A 448 4.40 32.73 33.96
C THR A 448 4.59 31.98 35.29
N LYS A 449 4.40 32.71 36.39
CA LYS A 449 4.39 32.16 37.75
C LYS A 449 3.05 32.47 38.42
N VAL A 450 2.26 31.44 38.69
CA VAL A 450 0.91 31.56 39.26
C VAL A 450 0.67 30.36 40.19
N VAL A 451 0.05 30.61 41.33
CA VAL A 451 -0.47 29.56 42.23
C VAL A 451 -1.96 29.82 42.38
N ILE A 452 -2.77 28.78 42.16
CA ILE A 452 -4.22 28.80 42.30
C ILE A 452 -4.60 27.87 43.45
N GLU A 453 -5.26 28.41 44.46
CA GLU A 453 -5.71 27.65 45.63
C GLU A 453 -7.05 26.95 45.38
N SER A 454 -7.35 25.92 46.18
CA SER A 454 -8.63 25.21 46.09
C SER A 454 -9.82 26.17 46.32
N GLY A 455 -10.71 26.26 45.32
CA GLY A 455 -11.91 27.10 45.36
C GLY A 455 -11.74 28.50 44.75
N GLU A 456 -10.52 28.88 44.35
CA GLU A 456 -10.23 30.14 43.69
C GLU A 456 -10.75 30.15 42.23
N ARG A 457 -11.17 31.33 41.73
CA ARG A 457 -11.63 31.52 40.35
C ARG A 457 -10.75 32.55 39.66
N VAL A 458 -10.02 32.12 38.64
CA VAL A 458 -9.07 32.97 37.91
C VAL A 458 -9.60 33.31 36.51
N LEU A 459 -9.51 34.58 36.14
CA LEU A 459 -9.86 35.08 34.80
C LEU A 459 -8.58 35.32 33.98
N VAL A 460 -8.50 34.72 32.80
CA VAL A 460 -7.41 34.95 31.83
C VAL A 460 -7.88 35.94 30.76
N ALA A 461 -7.34 37.16 30.77
CA ALA A 461 -7.70 38.25 29.84
C ALA A 461 -6.50 38.74 29.02
N GLY A 462 -6.74 39.27 27.81
CA GLY A 462 -5.71 39.76 26.88
C GLY A 462 -6.23 39.91 25.45
N GLU A 463 -5.45 40.52 24.56
CA GLU A 463 -5.80 40.75 23.15
C GLU A 463 -5.94 39.45 22.33
N SER A 464 -6.68 39.47 21.21
CA SER A 464 -6.75 38.30 20.32
C SER A 464 -5.35 37.91 19.85
N GLY A 465 -5.00 36.62 19.89
CA GLY A 465 -3.66 36.14 19.57
C GLY A 465 -2.63 36.22 20.70
N SER A 466 -2.95 36.76 21.88
CA SER A 466 -2.02 36.88 23.02
C SER A 466 -1.66 35.56 23.74
N GLY A 467 -1.97 34.40 23.14
CA GLY A 467 -1.61 33.09 23.72
C GLY A 467 -2.55 32.51 24.77
N LYS A 468 -3.69 33.13 25.08
CA LYS A 468 -4.64 32.65 26.12
C LYS A 468 -5.08 31.20 25.92
N SER A 469 -5.54 30.87 24.71
CA SER A 469 -5.96 29.50 24.37
C SER A 469 -4.80 28.51 24.44
N THR A 470 -3.58 28.96 24.10
CA THR A 470 -2.36 28.15 24.18
C THR A 470 -1.97 27.87 25.63
N LEU A 471 -2.08 28.86 26.53
CA LEU A 471 -1.89 28.68 27.97
C LEU A 471 -2.87 27.66 28.54
N VAL A 472 -4.16 27.78 28.22
CA VAL A 472 -5.18 26.82 28.67
C VAL A 472 -4.88 25.40 28.15
N ARG A 473 -4.42 25.27 26.89
CA ARG A 473 -4.01 23.97 26.33
C ARG A 473 -2.77 23.39 27.02
N ALA A 474 -1.83 24.24 27.42
CA ALA A 474 -0.64 23.83 28.19
C ALA A 474 -1.02 23.35 29.59
N VAL A 475 -1.98 23.99 30.25
CA VAL A 475 -2.54 23.55 31.53
C VAL A 475 -3.32 22.24 31.39
N ALA A 476 -4.11 22.09 30.33
CA ALA A 476 -4.86 20.85 30.05
C ALA A 476 -3.99 19.67 29.57
N GLY A 477 -2.71 19.90 29.26
CA GLY A 477 -1.77 18.85 28.83
C GLY A 477 -1.81 18.54 27.34
N LEU A 478 -2.58 19.32 26.59
CA LEU A 478 -2.69 19.23 25.14
C LEU A 478 -1.53 19.92 24.43
N TRP A 479 -0.82 20.82 25.13
CA TRP A 479 0.37 21.50 24.63
C TRP A 479 1.60 21.15 25.48
N PRO A 480 2.45 20.22 25.02
CA PRO A 480 3.60 19.79 25.82
C PRO A 480 4.84 20.67 25.67
N TRP A 481 4.95 21.47 24.61
CA TRP A 481 6.18 22.21 24.28
C TRP A 481 6.30 23.51 25.05
N GLY A 482 7.45 23.72 25.67
CA GLY A 482 7.69 24.86 26.55
C GLY A 482 8.77 24.62 27.59
N GLY A 483 8.86 25.51 28.57
CA GLY A 483 9.78 25.40 29.70
C GLY A 483 9.04 25.58 31.03
N GLY A 484 9.77 25.34 32.12
CA GLY A 484 9.21 25.42 33.48
C GLY A 484 8.51 24.15 33.95
N SER A 485 7.78 24.27 35.07
CA SER A 485 6.98 23.18 35.60
C SER A 485 5.54 23.61 35.91
N LEU A 486 4.64 22.64 35.78
CA LEU A 486 3.22 22.72 36.09
C LEU A 486 2.91 21.63 37.11
N HIS A 487 2.26 21.99 38.20
CA HIS A 487 1.85 21.06 39.24
C HIS A 487 0.34 21.14 39.44
N ASP A 488 -0.37 20.03 39.31
CA ASP A 488 -1.84 19.89 39.38
C ASP A 488 -2.17 18.55 40.07
#